data_AF-U5T8L3-F1
#
_entry.id   AF-U5T8L3-F1
#
_cell.length_a   1.000
_cell.length_b   1.000
_cell.length_c   1.000
_cell.angle_alpha   90.00
_cell.angle_beta   90.00
_cell.angle_gamma   90.00
#
_symmetry.space_group_name_H-M   'P 1'
#
loop_
_entity.id
_entity.type
_entity.pdbx_description
1 polymer ?
#
loop_
_entity_poly.entity_id
_entity_poly.type
_entity_poly.pdbx_seq_one_letter_code
_entity_poly.pdbx_strand_id
1 'polypeptide(L)' 'METSYIVRSMWDDDAGVWVATSDDVPGLVAEAESLDALYEKLEVLVPELLDVNELDQD' A
#
# COMPACT_ATOMS: atom_id res chain seq x y z
N MET A 1 -7.16 -0.73 -20.64
CA MET A 1 -8.29 -0.34 -19.77
C MET A 1 -7.67 0.35 -18.57
N GLU A 2 -8.35 1.29 -17.91
CA GLU A 2 -7.79 1.89 -16.70
C GLU A 2 -7.98 0.90 -15.53
N THR A 3 -6.88 0.40 -14.98
CA THR A 3 -6.87 -0.44 -13.77
C THR A 3 -6.61 0.46 -12.57
N SER A 4 -7.41 0.31 -11.52
CA SER A 4 -7.29 1.08 -10.28
C SER A 4 -7.24 0.13 -9.09
N TYR A 5 -6.33 0.40 -8.16
CA TYR A 5 -6.11 -0.38 -6.94
C TYR A 5 -6.46 0.48 -5.72
N ILE A 6 -7.24 -0.06 -4.78
CA ILE A 6 -7.66 0.66 -3.58
C ILE A 6 -6.79 0.24 -2.40
N VAL A 7 -6.05 1.20 -1.85
CA VAL A 7 -5.32 1.04 -0.59
C VAL A 7 -6.09 1.72 0.53
N ARG A 8 -6.28 1.01 1.66
CA ARG A 8 -6.92 1.54 2.86
C ARG A 8 -5.86 1.83 3.91
N SER A 9 -5.90 3.05 4.44
CA SER A 9 -5.04 3.46 5.54
C SER A 9 -5.86 3.77 6.78
N MET A 10 -5.38 3.31 7.93
CA MET A 10 -5.97 3.57 9.25
C MET A 10 -4.88 4.05 10.21
N TRP A 11 -5.22 5.03 11.05
CA TRP A 11 -4.34 5.43 12.16
C TRP A 11 -4.44 4.42 13.30
N ASP A 12 -3.29 3.96 13.79
CA ASP A 12 -3.14 3.16 15.00
C ASP A 12 -2.67 4.08 16.14
N ASP A 13 -3.56 4.38 17.08
CA ASP A 13 -3.29 5.26 18.22
C ASP A 13 -2.30 4.65 19.23
N ASP A 14 -2.24 3.33 19.35
CA ASP A 14 -1.35 2.65 20.31
C ASP A 14 0.09 2.65 19.81
N ALA A 15 0.27 2.51 18.49
CA ALA A 15 1.58 2.53 17.85
C ALA A 15 2.01 3.95 17.39
N GLY A 16 1.06 4.88 17.23
CA GLY A 16 1.33 6.24 16.75
C GLY A 16 1.75 6.27 15.28
N VAL A 17 1.17 5.40 14.45
CA VAL A 17 1.50 5.28 13.03
C VAL A 17 0.23 5.08 12.19
N TRP A 18 0.31 5.47 10.92
CA TRP A 18 -0.64 5.03 9.90
C TRP A 18 -0.25 3.63 9.41
N VAL A 19 -1.25 2.77 9.22
CA VAL A 19 -1.10 1.41 8.69
C VAL A 19 -1.91 1.30 7.39
N ALA A 20 -1.28 0.85 6.31
CA ALA A 20 -1.89 0.59 5.00
C ALA A 20 -2.04 -0.92 4.74
N THR A 21 -3.20 -1.29 4.21
CA THR A 21 -3.51 -2.63 3.69
C THR A 21 -4.37 -2.54 2.43
N SER A 22 -4.39 -3.59 1.60
CA SER A 22 -5.24 -3.65 0.40
C SER A 22 -5.62 -5.09 0.06
N ASP A 23 -6.88 -5.27 -0.34
CA ASP A 23 -7.37 -6.51 -0.95
C ASP A 23 -6.98 -6.62 -2.44
N ASP A 24 -6.72 -5.47 -3.09
CA ASP A 24 -6.38 -5.40 -4.52
C ASP A 24 -4.86 -5.58 -4.75
N VAL A 25 -4.03 -5.42 -3.71
CA VAL A 25 -2.57 -5.57 -3.75
C VAL A 25 -2.14 -6.65 -2.74
N PRO A 26 -2.10 -7.93 -3.14
CA PRO A 26 -1.76 -9.03 -2.24
C PRO A 26 -0.38 -8.87 -1.61
N GLY A 27 -0.32 -9.04 -0.29
CA GLY A 27 0.91 -8.88 0.48
C GLY A 27 1.22 -7.44 0.90
N LEU A 28 0.37 -6.46 0.57
CA LEU A 28 0.55 -5.09 1.02
C LEU A 28 0.22 -4.93 2.51
N VAL A 29 1.27 -4.75 3.30
CA VAL A 29 1.21 -4.26 4.69
C VAL A 29 2.36 -3.26 4.88
N ALA A 30 2.03 -2.01 5.20
CA ALA A 30 3.02 -0.96 5.43
C ALA A 30 2.56 -0.03 6.54
N GLU A 31 3.52 0.58 7.26
CA GLU A 31 3.22 1.57 8.30
C GLU A 31 4.18 2.76 8.25
N ALA A 32 3.74 3.94 8.68
CA ALA A 32 4.60 5.12 8.83
C ALA A 32 4.01 6.15 9.81
N GLU A 33 4.86 7.01 10.36
CA GLU A 33 4.47 8.05 11.34
C GLU A 33 3.56 9.15 10.76
N SER A 34 3.49 9.30 9.44
CA SER A 34 2.63 10.28 8.75
C SER A 34 2.04 9.71 7.46
N LEU A 35 0.95 10.32 6.96
CA LEU A 35 0.36 9.94 5.69
C LEU A 35 1.32 10.17 4.51
N ASP A 36 2.10 11.24 4.53
CA ASP A 36 3.09 11.54 3.48
C ASP A 36 4.18 10.46 3.44
N ALA A 37 4.74 10.10 4.60
CA ALA A 37 5.75 9.05 4.69
C ALA A 37 5.20 7.66 4.33
N LEU A 38 3.92 7.41 4.63
CA LEU A 38 3.24 6.19 4.20
C LEU A 38 3.06 6.17 2.68
N TYR A 39 2.66 7.30 2.10
CA TYR A 39 2.49 7.45 0.66
C TYR A 39 3.81 7.20 -0.09
N GLU A 40 4.93 7.79 0.35
CA GLU A 40 6.25 7.55 -0.24
C GLU A 40 6.64 6.06 -0.23
N LYS A 41 6.29 5.32 0.83
CA LYS A 41 6.50 3.86 0.88
C LYS A 41 5.61 3.12 -0.12
N LEU A 42 4.35 3.52 -0.23
CA LEU A 42 3.39 2.88 -1.14
C LEU A 42 3.78 3.06 -2.61
N GLU A 43 4.39 4.19 -3.00
CA GLU A 43 4.90 4.42 -4.36
C GLU A 43 5.94 3.37 -4.80
N VAL A 44 6.65 2.76 -3.85
CA VAL A 44 7.64 1.70 -4.12
C VAL A 44 7.01 0.31 -3.94
N LEU A 45 6.33 0.08 -2.82
CA LEU A 45 5.82 -1.25 -2.46
C LEU A 45 4.70 -1.72 -3.38
N VAL A 46 3.79 -0.83 -3.80
CA VAL A 46 2.64 -1.25 -4.60
C VAL A 46 3.07 -1.81 -5.97
N PRO A 47 3.90 -1.11 -6.77
CA PRO A 47 4.38 -1.66 -8.05
C PRO A 47 5.15 -2.98 -7.87
N GLU A 48 6.05 -3.06 -6.89
CA GLU A 48 6.82 -4.28 -6.62
C GLU A 48 5.90 -5.46 -6.28
N LEU A 49 4.90 -5.24 -5.43
CA LEU A 49 3.95 -6.27 -5.06
C LEU A 49 3.05 -6.69 -6.23
N LEU A 50 2.66 -5.77 -7.10
CA LEU A 50 1.87 -6.14 -8.28
C LEU A 50 2.68 -6.96 -9.28
N ASP A 51 3.94 -6.60 -9.52
CA ASP A 51 4.86 -7.34 -10.41
C ASP A 51 5.08 -8.78 -9.91
N VAL A 52 5.46 -8.95 -8.64
CA VAL A 52 5.74 -10.29 -8.07
C VAL A 52 4.50 -11.18 -7.97
N ASN A 53 3.30 -10.59 -7.94
CA ASN A 53 2.03 -11.32 -7.93
C ASN A 53 1.44 -11.48 -9.35
N GLU A 54 2.14 -11.06 -10.40
CA GLU A 54 1.69 -11.13 -11.80
C GLU A 54 0.37 -10.38 -12.05
N LEU A 55 0.10 -9.31 -11.31
CA LEU A 55 -1.12 -8.50 -11.40
C LEU A 55 -0.95 -7.23 -12.24
N ASP A 56 0.28 -6.80 -12.48
CA ASP A 56 0.62 -5.69 -13.37
C ASP A 56 1.32 -6.23 -14.62
N GLN A 57 0.54 -6.89 -15.48
CA GLN A 57 1.00 -7.48 -16.74
C GLN A 57 0.48 -6.64 -17.91
N ASP A 58 1.07 -5.47 -18.12
CA ASP A 58 0.91 -4.65 -19.33
C ASP A 58 2.03 -4.93 -20.36
#